data_AF-A0A502LFD8-F1
#
_entry.id   AF-A0A502LFD8-F1
#
_cell.length_a   1.000
_cell.length_b   1.000
_cell.length_c   1.000
_cell.angle_alpha   90.00
_cell.angle_beta   90.00
_cell.angle_gamma   90.00
#
_symmetry.space_group_name_H-M   'P 1'
#
loop_
_entity.id
_entity.type
_entity.pdbx_description
1 polymer ?
#
loop_
_entity_poly.entity_id
_entity_poly.type
_entity_poly.pdbx_seq_one_letter_code
_entity_poly.pdbx_strand_id
1 'polypeptide(L)'
;MLKALSENYSEYLICSAFFQEPYQYKNNRMSGKFSTSKDMLRNLTSNCNKNINIYGLYSSNPFSSNSTWDKQFRIFCQKLNHHKHSNSNFNCNFYKFKNRSHAKIFLAKNNNNIDLAIIGSSNVSAGAFDDRTQNQIWNHESDVIFWNKQSISNSIIEQVFDSYHSEIEDSCFVMTYDESHYLNKVSILDKLNSIENEISQHVTQINI
;
A
#
# COMPACT_ATOMS: atom_id res chain seq x y z
N MET A 1 -5.40 4.92 3.05
CA MET A 1 -4.79 4.12 1.96
C MET A 1 -5.80 3.28 1.18
N LEU A 2 -6.43 2.24 1.76
CA LEU A 2 -7.29 1.31 1.00
C LEU A 2 -8.52 1.98 0.37
N LYS A 3 -9.12 2.99 1.00
CA LYS A 3 -10.21 3.78 0.40
C LYS A 3 -9.79 4.46 -0.92
N ALA A 4 -8.52 4.82 -1.09
CA ALA A 4 -8.07 5.39 -2.37
C ALA A 4 -8.18 4.39 -3.54
N LEU A 5 -8.22 3.08 -3.27
CA LEU A 5 -8.42 2.05 -4.30
C LEU A 5 -9.81 2.10 -4.95
N SER A 6 -10.81 2.72 -4.29
CA SER A 6 -12.14 2.89 -4.88
C SER A 6 -12.15 3.98 -5.96
N GLU A 7 -11.15 4.84 -5.97
CA GLU A 7 -11.12 6.01 -6.86
C GLU A 7 -10.59 5.69 -8.26
N ASN A 8 -10.88 6.56 -9.21
CA ASN A 8 -10.56 6.35 -10.63
C ASN A 8 -9.10 6.64 -10.98
N TYR A 9 -8.16 6.10 -10.23
CA TYR A 9 -6.75 6.03 -10.64
C TYR A 9 -6.53 4.86 -11.61
N SER A 10 -5.73 5.10 -12.64
CA SER A 10 -5.36 4.10 -13.64
C SER A 10 -4.31 3.13 -13.13
N GLU A 11 -3.45 3.58 -12.20
CA GLU A 11 -2.33 2.78 -11.69
C GLU A 11 -2.13 2.98 -10.18
N TYR A 12 -1.75 1.90 -9.51
CA TYR A 12 -1.39 1.88 -8.11
C TYR A 12 -0.06 1.15 -7.92
N LEU A 13 0.78 1.69 -7.03
CA LEU A 13 1.96 1.02 -6.50
C LEU A 13 1.75 0.76 -5.01
N ILE A 14 1.86 -0.49 -4.58
CA ILE A 14 1.72 -0.89 -3.17
C ILE A 14 2.98 -1.63 -2.75
N CYS A 15 3.79 -0.99 -1.92
CA CYS A 15 4.99 -1.54 -1.32
C CYS A 15 4.75 -1.83 0.16
N SER A 16 5.04 -3.05 0.62
CA SER A 16 4.96 -3.40 2.04
C SER A 16 5.96 -4.49 2.41
N ALA A 17 6.56 -4.38 3.59
CA ALA A 17 7.43 -5.42 4.11
C ALA A 17 6.65 -6.67 4.54
N PHE A 18 5.42 -6.46 5.01
CA PHE A 18 4.56 -7.49 5.56
C PHE A 18 3.14 -7.39 5.00
N PHE A 19 2.57 -8.54 4.69
CA PHE A 19 1.16 -8.71 4.31
C PHE A 19 0.56 -9.73 5.27
N GLN A 20 -0.62 -9.45 5.80
CA GLN A 20 -1.26 -10.30 6.77
C GLN A 20 -2.35 -11.14 6.11
N GLU A 21 -2.16 -12.46 6.14
CA GLU A 21 -3.10 -13.41 5.58
C GLU A 21 -3.34 -14.57 6.54
N PRO A 22 -4.58 -15.10 6.63
CA PRO A 22 -4.82 -16.34 7.34
C PRO A 22 -4.08 -17.48 6.65
N TYR A 23 -3.36 -18.30 7.41
CA TYR A 23 -2.58 -19.42 6.88
C TYR A 23 -2.61 -20.63 7.82
N GLN A 24 -2.42 -21.82 7.27
CA GLN A 24 -2.30 -23.04 8.08
C GLN A 24 -0.89 -23.17 8.65
N TYR A 25 -0.79 -23.30 9.97
CA TYR A 25 0.47 -23.62 10.64
C TYR A 25 0.76 -25.13 10.60
N LYS A 26 1.97 -25.54 10.98
CA LYS A 26 2.48 -26.93 10.90
C LYS A 26 1.59 -28.02 11.54
N ASN A 27 0.59 -27.67 12.33
CA ASN A 27 -0.35 -28.56 13.02
C ASN A 27 -1.78 -28.47 12.45
N ASN A 28 -1.95 -28.03 11.20
CA ASN A 28 -3.24 -27.77 10.54
C ASN A 28 -4.16 -26.76 11.27
N ARG A 29 -3.65 -26.04 12.27
CA ARG A 29 -4.40 -24.95 12.89
C ARG A 29 -4.30 -23.70 12.02
N MET A 30 -5.44 -23.06 11.78
CA MET A 30 -5.49 -21.75 11.14
C MET A 30 -4.89 -20.70 12.06
N SER A 31 -3.93 -19.94 11.55
CA SER A 31 -3.33 -18.78 12.20
C SER A 31 -3.78 -17.51 11.48
N GLY A 32 -4.11 -16.47 12.27
CA GLY A 32 -4.60 -15.19 11.75
C GLY A 32 -6.09 -15.20 11.41
N LYS A 33 -6.72 -14.03 11.56
CA LYS A 33 -8.15 -13.81 11.22
C LYS A 33 -8.34 -12.73 10.15
N PHE A 34 -7.43 -11.77 10.08
CA PHE A 34 -7.44 -10.67 9.13
C PHE A 34 -6.83 -11.11 7.78
N SER A 35 -7.38 -10.60 6.68
CA SER A 35 -6.94 -10.90 5.32
C SER A 35 -6.82 -9.60 4.52
N THR A 36 -5.58 -9.15 4.34
CA THR A 36 -5.26 -7.94 3.59
C THR A 36 -5.82 -7.98 2.17
N SER A 37 -5.73 -9.11 1.49
CA SER A 37 -6.29 -9.30 0.14
C SER A 37 -7.80 -9.10 0.14
N LYS A 38 -8.52 -9.60 1.14
CA LYS A 38 -9.97 -9.41 1.24
C LYS A 38 -10.35 -7.94 1.36
N ASP A 39 -9.66 -7.19 2.21
CA ASP A 39 -9.96 -5.77 2.41
C ASP A 39 -9.55 -4.92 1.21
N MET A 40 -8.42 -5.24 0.57
CA MET A 40 -8.04 -4.63 -0.70
C MET A 40 -9.10 -4.87 -1.78
N LEU A 41 -9.55 -6.12 -1.96
CA LEU A 41 -10.56 -6.45 -2.97
C LEU A 41 -11.92 -5.79 -2.71
N ARG A 42 -12.31 -5.63 -1.43
CA ARG A 42 -13.54 -4.91 -1.07
C ARG A 42 -13.52 -3.43 -1.44
N ASN A 43 -12.34 -2.81 -1.42
CA ASN A 43 -12.18 -1.41 -1.77
C ASN A 43 -11.90 -1.18 -3.27
N LEU A 44 -11.59 -2.23 -4.03
CA LEU A 44 -11.39 -2.10 -5.48
C LEU A 44 -12.73 -1.96 -6.20
N THR A 45 -12.94 -0.81 -6.83
CA THR A 45 -14.12 -0.57 -7.67
C THR A 45 -13.95 -1.19 -9.06
N SER A 46 -15.04 -1.72 -9.63
CA SER A 46 -15.09 -2.31 -10.97
C SER A 46 -15.29 -1.29 -12.09
N ASN A 47 -15.23 0.01 -11.80
CA ASN A 47 -15.72 1.05 -12.71
C ASN A 47 -14.68 1.49 -13.74
N CYS A 48 -13.41 1.11 -13.57
CA CYS A 48 -12.34 1.41 -14.49
C CYS A 48 -11.27 0.32 -14.46
N ASN A 49 -10.53 0.17 -15.56
CA ASN A 49 -9.38 -0.72 -15.62
C ASN A 49 -8.24 -0.15 -14.76
N LYS A 50 -7.81 -0.91 -13.74
CA LYS A 50 -6.73 -0.51 -12.82
C LYS A 50 -5.52 -1.42 -12.97
N ASN A 51 -4.32 -0.86 -13.08
CA ASN A 51 -3.08 -1.61 -12.95
C ASN A 51 -2.55 -1.49 -11.52
N ILE A 52 -2.31 -2.61 -10.85
CA ILE A 52 -1.87 -2.61 -9.45
C ILE A 52 -0.55 -3.37 -9.36
N ASN A 53 0.52 -2.63 -9.13
CA ASN A 53 1.86 -3.15 -8.95
C ASN A 53 2.13 -3.35 -7.46
N ILE A 54 2.36 -4.59 -7.05
CA ILE A 54 2.51 -4.99 -5.64
C ILE A 54 3.94 -5.44 -5.41
N TYR A 55 4.61 -4.75 -4.50
CA TYR A 55 6.00 -4.96 -4.14
C TYR A 55 6.08 -5.45 -2.70
N GLY A 56 6.71 -6.60 -2.50
CA GLY A 56 6.76 -7.21 -1.18
C GLY A 56 8.10 -7.81 -0.80
N LEU A 57 8.12 -8.26 0.46
CA LEU A 57 9.11 -9.12 1.12
C LEU A 57 10.29 -8.40 1.82
N TYR A 58 10.16 -8.26 3.14
CA TYR A 58 11.31 -8.29 4.04
C TYR A 58 11.54 -9.73 4.49
N SER A 59 12.67 -10.35 4.12
CA SER A 59 13.04 -11.68 4.61
C SER A 59 14.47 -11.69 5.17
N SER A 60 14.65 -12.25 6.36
CA SER A 60 15.98 -12.50 6.92
C SER A 60 16.79 -13.48 6.07
N ASN A 61 16.14 -14.28 5.23
CA ASN A 61 16.78 -15.01 4.16
C ASN A 61 15.93 -14.89 2.88
N PRO A 62 16.28 -14.03 1.91
CA PRO A 62 15.50 -13.83 0.68
C PRO A 62 15.35 -15.11 -0.16
N PHE A 63 16.18 -16.13 0.09
CA PHE A 63 16.13 -17.44 -0.56
C PHE A 63 15.36 -18.50 0.23
N SER A 64 14.89 -18.18 1.44
CA SER A 64 14.04 -19.09 2.22
C SER A 64 12.57 -18.81 1.93
N SER A 65 11.98 -19.64 1.07
CA SER A 65 10.53 -19.68 0.82
C SER A 65 9.69 -20.12 2.04
N ASN A 66 10.35 -20.45 3.15
CA ASN A 66 9.72 -21.01 4.32
C ASN A 66 9.44 -20.00 5.45
N SER A 67 9.83 -18.73 5.27
CA SER A 67 9.49 -17.68 6.24
C SER A 67 7.99 -17.41 6.26
N THR A 68 7.45 -17.11 7.44
CA THR A 68 6.02 -16.83 7.62
C THR A 68 5.56 -15.59 6.84
N TRP A 69 6.44 -14.64 6.58
CA TRP A 69 6.14 -13.43 5.80
C TRP A 69 6.13 -13.74 4.29
N ASP A 70 7.06 -14.57 3.79
CA ASP A 70 7.02 -15.00 2.38
C ASP A 70 5.73 -15.79 2.08
N LYS A 71 5.36 -16.70 2.99
CA LYS A 71 4.12 -17.48 2.88
C LYS A 71 2.90 -16.59 2.80
N GLN A 72 2.76 -15.63 3.71
CA GLN A 72 1.61 -14.72 3.70
C GLN A 72 1.60 -13.80 2.47
N PHE A 73 2.76 -13.30 2.04
CA PHE A 73 2.87 -12.53 0.80
C PHE A 73 2.43 -13.35 -0.43
N ARG A 74 2.86 -14.61 -0.54
CA ARG A 74 2.43 -15.50 -1.63
C ARG A 74 0.93 -15.78 -1.59
N ILE A 75 0.37 -16.05 -0.40
CA ILE A 75 -1.08 -16.23 -0.23
C ILE A 75 -1.85 -14.99 -0.67
N PHE A 76 -1.38 -13.81 -0.28
CA PHE A 76 -1.95 -12.52 -0.67
C PHE A 76 -1.97 -12.39 -2.21
N CYS A 77 -0.82 -12.58 -2.86
CA CYS A 77 -0.74 -12.50 -4.32
C CYS A 77 -1.63 -13.53 -5.02
N GLN A 78 -1.67 -14.78 -4.53
CA GLN A 78 -2.50 -15.84 -5.11
C GLN A 78 -3.99 -15.50 -5.05
N LYS A 79 -4.47 -14.96 -3.92
CA LYS A 79 -5.87 -14.53 -3.78
C LYS A 79 -6.23 -13.40 -4.75
N LEU A 80 -5.34 -12.42 -4.93
CA LEU A 80 -5.55 -11.34 -5.89
C LEU A 80 -5.53 -11.85 -7.33
N ASN A 81 -4.57 -12.72 -7.68
CA ASN A 81 -4.47 -13.29 -9.02
C ASN A 81 -5.70 -14.16 -9.37
N HIS A 82 -6.18 -14.96 -8.40
CA HIS A 82 -7.40 -15.73 -8.57
C HIS A 82 -8.62 -14.82 -8.82
N HIS A 83 -8.75 -13.72 -8.08
CA HIS A 83 -9.88 -12.81 -8.29
C HIS A 83 -9.79 -12.06 -9.63
N LYS A 84 -8.59 -11.70 -10.09
CA LYS A 84 -8.37 -11.15 -11.45
C LYS A 84 -8.95 -12.06 -12.54
N HIS A 85 -8.77 -13.38 -12.44
CA HIS A 85 -9.35 -14.31 -13.43
C HIS A 85 -10.88 -14.30 -13.47
N SER A 86 -11.53 -13.84 -12.39
CA SER A 86 -12.98 -13.69 -12.30
C SER A 86 -13.51 -12.27 -12.59
N ASN A 87 -12.64 -11.27 -12.70
CA ASN A 87 -13.02 -9.86 -12.87
C ASN A 87 -12.00 -9.11 -13.73
N SER A 88 -12.40 -8.70 -14.94
CA SER A 88 -11.52 -8.10 -15.95
C SER A 88 -11.10 -6.66 -15.67
N ASN A 89 -11.65 -6.01 -14.64
CA ASN A 89 -11.49 -4.57 -14.43
C ASN A 89 -10.23 -4.18 -13.66
N PHE A 90 -9.35 -5.13 -13.33
CA PHE A 90 -8.02 -4.80 -12.81
C PHE A 90 -6.99 -5.85 -13.19
N ASN A 91 -5.74 -5.40 -13.29
CA ASN A 91 -4.57 -6.24 -13.46
C ASN A 91 -3.67 -6.10 -12.22
N CYS A 92 -3.14 -7.20 -11.72
CA CYS A 92 -2.12 -7.20 -10.67
C CYS A 92 -0.80 -7.70 -11.23
N ASN A 93 0.27 -6.98 -10.93
CA ASN A 93 1.65 -7.41 -11.16
C ASN A 93 2.34 -7.56 -9.79
N PHE A 94 3.08 -8.64 -9.60
CA PHE A 94 3.67 -8.97 -8.30
C PHE A 94 5.19 -8.96 -8.38
N TYR A 95 5.83 -8.33 -7.40
CA TYR A 95 7.28 -8.12 -7.37
C TYR A 95 7.84 -8.41 -5.97
N LYS A 96 9.09 -8.88 -5.94
CA LYS A 96 9.89 -9.01 -4.72
C LYS A 96 11.12 -8.12 -4.78
N PHE A 97 11.48 -7.49 -3.68
CA PHE A 97 12.77 -6.80 -3.60
C PHE A 97 13.93 -7.79 -3.71
N LYS A 98 14.96 -7.42 -4.49
CA LYS A 98 16.22 -8.18 -4.64
C LYS A 98 16.98 -8.24 -3.31
N ASN A 99 16.94 -7.15 -2.56
CA ASN A 99 17.53 -7.00 -1.23
C ASN A 99 16.43 -6.89 -0.17
N ARG A 100 16.80 -6.97 1.11
CA ARG A 100 15.84 -6.75 2.20
C ARG A 100 15.32 -5.31 2.13
N SER A 101 14.02 -5.15 1.92
CA SER A 101 13.34 -3.86 1.99
C SER A 101 12.32 -3.87 3.11
N HIS A 102 12.38 -2.88 3.99
CA HIS A 102 11.35 -2.63 4.99
C HIS A 102 10.46 -1.45 4.61
N ALA A 103 10.51 -0.97 3.36
CA ALA A 103 9.73 0.18 2.92
C ALA A 103 8.22 -0.10 2.96
N LYS A 104 7.44 0.95 3.19
CA LYS A 104 5.99 0.97 3.00
C LYS A 104 5.63 2.23 2.26
N ILE A 105 5.18 2.04 1.03
CA ILE A 105 4.96 3.12 0.07
C ILE A 105 3.70 2.77 -0.70
N PHE A 106 2.76 3.70 -0.74
CA PHE A 106 1.59 3.61 -1.57
C PHE A 106 1.58 4.80 -2.52
N LEU A 107 1.46 4.54 -3.82
CA LEU A 107 1.27 5.58 -4.83
C LEU A 107 -0.02 5.29 -5.60
N ALA A 108 -0.76 6.34 -5.93
CA ALA A 108 -1.89 6.27 -6.86
C ALA A 108 -1.69 7.30 -7.97
N LYS A 109 -1.88 6.84 -9.21
CA LYS A 109 -1.50 7.57 -10.42
C LYS A 109 -2.65 7.68 -11.39
N ASN A 110 -2.73 8.82 -12.05
CA ASN A 110 -3.58 9.04 -13.21
C ASN A 110 -2.76 9.61 -14.36
N ASN A 111 -2.90 9.07 -15.57
CA ASN A 111 -2.12 9.49 -16.75
C ASN A 111 -0.61 9.61 -16.47
N ASN A 112 -0.03 8.62 -15.78
CA ASN A 112 1.37 8.55 -15.33
C ASN A 112 1.81 9.60 -14.29
N ASN A 113 0.93 10.47 -13.81
CA ASN A 113 1.24 11.43 -12.75
C ASN A 113 0.84 10.87 -11.39
N ILE A 114 1.72 11.00 -10.39
CA ILE A 114 1.46 10.63 -9.01
C ILE A 114 0.58 11.70 -8.38
N ASP A 115 -0.66 11.33 -8.05
CA ASP A 115 -1.67 12.23 -7.48
C ASP A 115 -1.82 12.08 -5.97
N LEU A 116 -1.48 10.90 -5.45
CA LEU A 116 -1.48 10.57 -4.04
C LEU A 116 -0.28 9.67 -3.74
N ALA A 117 0.49 10.01 -2.73
CA ALA A 117 1.55 9.18 -2.18
C ALA A 117 1.42 9.11 -0.65
N ILE A 118 1.57 7.92 -0.09
CA ILE A 118 1.64 7.69 1.35
C ILE A 118 2.93 6.93 1.61
N ILE A 119 3.82 7.50 2.43
CA ILE A 119 5.15 6.96 2.71
C ILE A 119 5.37 6.97 4.22
N GLY A 120 5.66 5.82 4.81
CA GLY A 120 5.91 5.75 6.25
C GLY A 120 6.08 4.34 6.78
N SER A 121 5.56 4.11 7.98
CA SER A 121 5.79 2.88 8.76
C SER A 121 4.67 1.84 8.63
N SER A 122 3.48 2.25 8.16
CA SER A 122 2.28 1.40 8.06
C SER A 122 2.41 0.26 7.04
N ASN A 123 2.52 -1.00 7.51
CA ASN A 123 2.41 -2.18 6.64
C ASN A 123 0.95 -2.47 6.29
N VAL A 124 0.69 -3.08 5.12
CA VAL A 124 -0.64 -3.58 4.72
C VAL A 124 -1.07 -4.79 5.57
N SER A 125 -1.43 -4.53 6.82
CA SER A 125 -1.71 -5.49 7.88
C SER A 125 -2.83 -5.00 8.79
N ALA A 126 -3.36 -5.89 9.62
CA ALA A 126 -4.46 -5.56 10.52
C ALA A 126 -4.06 -4.49 11.55
N GLY A 127 -2.80 -4.51 12.00
CA GLY A 127 -2.29 -3.53 12.98
C GLY A 127 -2.28 -2.09 12.49
N ALA A 128 -2.40 -1.87 11.17
CA ALA A 128 -2.47 -0.55 10.55
C ALA A 128 -3.83 -0.24 9.88
N PHE A 129 -4.70 -1.24 9.67
CA PHE A 129 -5.90 -1.08 8.82
C PHE A 129 -7.19 -1.73 9.33
N ASP A 130 -7.17 -2.46 10.45
CA ASP A 130 -8.36 -3.14 10.99
C ASP A 130 -9.04 -2.23 12.03
N ASP A 131 -10.36 -2.04 11.91
CA ASP A 131 -11.19 -1.34 12.91
C ASP A 131 -11.30 -2.20 14.17
N ARG A 132 -10.27 -2.12 15.01
CA ARG A 132 -10.10 -3.02 16.15
C ARG A 132 -10.78 -2.46 17.39
N THR A 133 -11.63 -3.29 17.99
CA THR A 133 -12.21 -3.07 19.33
C THR A 133 -11.12 -2.78 20.36
N GLN A 134 -11.42 -1.96 21.38
CA GLN A 134 -10.54 -1.41 22.44
C GLN A 134 -9.52 -2.37 23.10
N ASN A 135 -9.63 -3.69 22.94
CA ASN A 135 -8.77 -4.69 23.57
C ASN A 135 -7.58 -5.17 22.70
N GLN A 136 -7.22 -4.44 21.65
CA GLN A 136 -6.11 -4.82 20.76
C GLN A 136 -5.00 -3.77 20.79
N ILE A 137 -3.76 -4.24 20.91
CA ILE A 137 -2.57 -3.37 20.94
C ILE A 137 -2.45 -2.65 19.60
N TRP A 138 -2.44 -1.32 19.64
CA TRP A 138 -2.18 -0.47 18.48
C TRP A 138 -0.68 -0.47 18.16
N ASN A 139 -0.35 -0.48 16.87
CA ASN A 139 0.97 -0.01 16.47
C ASN A 139 0.96 1.52 16.47
N HIS A 140 2.04 2.12 16.97
CA HIS A 140 2.29 3.55 16.74
C HIS A 140 2.92 3.68 15.36
N GLU A 141 2.14 4.15 14.40
CA GLU A 141 2.59 4.37 13.02
C GLU A 141 2.61 5.88 12.72
N SER A 142 3.50 6.29 11.83
CA SER A 142 3.56 7.66 11.33
C SER A 142 3.82 7.62 9.84
N ASP A 143 2.94 8.25 9.08
CA ASP A 143 3.02 8.33 7.63
C ASP A 143 3.04 9.78 7.16
N VAL A 144 3.76 10.05 6.08
CA VAL A 144 3.71 11.30 5.34
C VAL A 144 2.84 11.11 4.11
N ILE A 145 1.85 11.99 3.95
CA ILE A 145 0.90 11.96 2.84
C ILE A 145 1.18 13.14 1.93
N PHE A 146 1.45 12.86 0.66
CA PHE A 146 1.52 13.85 -0.41
C PHE A 146 0.29 13.70 -1.28
N TRP A 147 -0.42 14.79 -1.54
CA TRP A 147 -1.57 14.76 -2.44
C TRP A 147 -1.62 16.01 -3.32
N ASN A 148 -2.10 15.83 -4.54
CA ASN A 148 -2.33 16.91 -5.48
C ASN A 148 -3.71 17.56 -5.24
N LYS A 149 -3.72 18.80 -4.76
CA LYS A 149 -4.97 19.55 -4.51
C LYS A 149 -5.85 19.76 -5.75
N GLN A 150 -5.30 19.59 -6.95
CA GLN A 150 -6.01 19.77 -8.22
C GLN A 150 -6.53 18.45 -8.81
N SER A 151 -6.37 17.32 -8.12
CA SER A 151 -6.86 16.02 -8.58
C SER A 151 -7.85 15.38 -7.61
N ILE A 152 -8.32 14.18 -7.94
CA ILE A 152 -9.25 13.40 -7.12
C ILE A 152 -8.67 13.08 -5.73
N SER A 153 -7.36 13.17 -5.52
CA SER A 153 -6.80 12.96 -4.18
C SER A 153 -7.25 14.02 -3.19
N ASN A 154 -7.55 15.25 -3.63
CA ASN A 154 -8.04 16.28 -2.75
C ASN A 154 -9.37 15.89 -2.10
N SER A 155 -10.34 15.39 -2.87
CA SER A 155 -11.63 14.97 -2.30
C SER A 155 -11.49 13.78 -1.36
N ILE A 156 -10.54 12.88 -1.59
CA ILE A 156 -10.24 11.77 -0.66
C ILE A 156 -9.74 12.32 0.68
N ILE A 157 -8.79 13.25 0.65
CA ILE A 157 -8.17 13.82 1.86
C ILE A 157 -9.17 14.68 2.63
N GLU A 158 -9.95 15.53 1.95
CA GLU A 158 -11.01 16.31 2.61
C GLU A 158 -12.04 15.40 3.29
N GLN A 159 -12.46 14.30 2.63
CA GLN A 159 -13.35 13.33 3.28
C GLN A 159 -12.74 12.68 4.52
N VAL A 160 -11.42 12.47 4.55
CA VAL A 160 -10.73 11.94 5.75
C VAL A 160 -10.73 12.98 6.86
N PHE A 161 -10.43 14.25 6.55
CA PHE A 161 -10.51 15.34 7.50
C PHE A 161 -11.93 15.52 8.07
N ASP A 162 -12.95 15.43 7.22
CA ASP A 162 -14.35 15.52 7.65
C ASP A 162 -14.77 14.33 8.53
N SER A 163 -14.34 13.11 8.18
CA SER A 163 -14.76 11.88 8.88
C SER A 163 -14.09 11.70 10.25
N TYR A 164 -12.88 12.23 10.41
CA TYR A 164 -12.04 12.02 11.59
C TYR A 164 -11.56 13.32 12.23
N HIS A 165 -12.31 14.42 12.02
CA HIS A 165 -11.93 15.78 12.41
C HIS A 165 -11.34 15.87 13.83
N SER A 166 -12.03 15.33 14.84
CA SER A 166 -11.60 15.39 16.24
C SER A 166 -10.34 14.58 16.56
N GLU A 167 -10.05 13.52 15.80
CA GLU A 167 -8.86 12.69 16.00
C GLU A 167 -7.63 13.27 15.29
N ILE A 168 -7.87 13.94 14.16
CA ILE A 168 -6.84 14.51 13.28
C ILE A 168 -6.33 15.85 13.81
N GLU A 169 -7.19 16.68 14.41
CA GLU A 169 -6.82 18.01 14.94
C GLU A 169 -5.61 17.95 15.89
N ASP A 170 -5.50 16.91 16.71
CA ASP A 170 -4.43 16.76 17.70
C ASP A 170 -3.19 15.99 17.17
N SER A 171 -3.29 15.38 15.99
CA SER A 171 -2.31 14.38 15.52
C SER A 171 -1.73 14.62 14.12
N CYS A 172 -2.26 15.59 13.36
CA CYS A 172 -1.86 15.83 11.98
C CYS A 172 -1.20 17.20 11.76
N PHE A 173 -0.11 17.21 11.00
CA PHE A 173 0.52 18.43 10.50
C PHE A 173 0.23 18.58 9.01
N VAL A 174 -0.39 19.70 8.63
CA VAL A 174 -0.72 20.02 7.23
C VAL A 174 0.14 21.20 6.77
N MET A 175 0.88 21.00 5.66
CA MET A 175 1.68 22.05 5.05
C MET A 175 1.68 21.95 3.52
N THR A 176 1.88 23.08 2.85
CA THR A 176 2.17 23.12 1.42
C THR A 176 3.64 22.82 1.20
N TYR A 177 3.97 21.99 0.21
CA TYR A 177 5.36 21.73 -0.17
C TYR A 177 6.02 23.02 -0.67
N ASP A 178 7.07 23.47 0.01
CA ASP A 178 7.80 24.69 -0.32
C ASP A 178 8.93 24.41 -1.32
N GLU A 179 8.68 24.65 -2.61
CA GLU A 179 9.70 24.49 -3.65
C GLU A 179 10.86 25.49 -3.54
N SER A 180 10.70 26.58 -2.79
CA SER A 180 11.75 27.60 -2.63
C SER A 180 12.81 27.21 -1.59
N HIS A 181 12.51 26.25 -0.72
CA HIS A 181 13.44 25.79 0.30
C HIS A 181 14.70 25.15 -0.32
N TYR A 182 15.90 25.47 0.18
CA TYR A 182 17.16 25.02 -0.43
C TYR A 182 17.37 23.49 -0.48
N LEU A 183 16.65 22.74 0.37
CA LEU A 183 16.60 21.26 0.35
C LEU A 183 15.59 20.69 -0.67
N ASN A 184 14.72 21.53 -1.21
CA ASN A 184 13.70 21.18 -2.20
C ASN A 184 14.17 21.53 -3.62
N LYS A 185 15.40 21.10 -3.96
CA LYS A 185 16.08 21.37 -5.24
C LYS A 185 15.34 20.86 -6.50
N VAL A 186 14.33 20.02 -6.31
CA VAL A 186 13.50 19.43 -7.36
C VAL A 186 12.05 19.41 -6.89
N SER A 187 11.12 19.40 -7.84
CA SER A 187 9.69 19.35 -7.54
C SER A 187 9.35 18.12 -6.71
N ILE A 188 8.26 18.19 -5.94
CA ILE A 188 7.80 17.02 -5.17
C ILE A 188 7.48 15.84 -6.09
N LEU A 189 6.93 16.10 -7.27
CA LEU A 189 6.62 15.06 -8.25
C LEU A 189 7.89 14.35 -8.75
N ASP A 190 8.96 15.10 -9.01
CA ASP A 190 10.26 14.50 -9.39
C ASP A 190 10.85 13.64 -8.28
N LYS A 191 10.70 14.05 -7.00
CA LYS A 191 11.13 13.22 -5.87
C LYS A 191 10.33 11.92 -5.79
N LEU A 192 9.01 12.00 -5.93
CA LEU A 192 8.14 10.82 -5.90
C LEU A 192 8.42 9.87 -7.08
N ASN A 193 8.64 10.41 -8.29
CA ASN A 193 9.06 9.64 -9.46
C ASN A 193 10.42 8.98 -9.23
N SER A 194 11.37 9.66 -8.59
CA SER A 194 12.67 9.08 -8.23
C SER A 194 12.51 7.89 -7.28
N ILE A 195 11.61 7.98 -6.30
CA ILE A 195 11.31 6.89 -5.37
C ILE A 195 10.67 5.70 -6.11
N GLU A 196 9.69 5.94 -6.99
CA GLU A 196 9.07 4.89 -7.81
C GLU A 196 10.11 4.18 -8.69
N ASN A 197 11.01 4.95 -9.31
CA ASN A 197 12.10 4.42 -10.13
C ASN A 197 13.07 3.57 -9.31
N GLU A 198 13.45 4.02 -8.12
CA GLU A 198 14.33 3.27 -7.22
C GLU A 198 13.71 1.91 -6.84
N ILE A 199 12.42 1.88 -6.49
CA ILE A 199 11.71 0.64 -6.20
C ILE A 199 11.77 -0.31 -7.40
N SER A 200 11.43 0.20 -8.59
CA SER A 200 11.32 -0.59 -9.82
C SER A 200 12.67 -1.20 -10.25
N GLN A 201 13.79 -0.53 -9.98
CA GLN A 201 15.13 -1.04 -10.29
C GLN A 201 15.59 -2.16 -9.33
N HIS A 202 15.08 -2.16 -8.09
CA HIS A 202 15.53 -3.04 -7.01
C HIS A 202 14.64 -4.26 -6.78
N VAL A 203 13.77 -4.59 -7.74
CA VAL A 203 12.83 -5.70 -7.62
C VAL A 203 12.96 -6.72 -8.74
N THR A 204 12.36 -7.89 -8.52
CA THR A 204 12.19 -8.96 -9.50
C THR A 204 10.71 -9.34 -9.55
N GLN A 205 10.16 -9.39 -10.75
CA GLN A 205 8.79 -9.85 -10.94
C GLN A 205 8.67 -11.32 -10.55
N ILE A 206 7.58 -11.67 -9.88
CA ILE A 206 7.27 -13.06 -9.52
C ILE A 206 6.04 -13.53 -10.27
N ASN A 207 6.12 -14.76 -10.76
CA ASN A 207 4.98 -15.47 -11.33
C ASN A 207 4.23 -16.16 -10.19
N ILE A 208 2.92 -15.98 -10.16
CA ILE A 208 2.01 -16.44 -9.09
C ILE A 208 0.98 -17.38 -9.67
#